data_AF-A0A380QC83-F1
#
_entry.id   AF-A0A380QC83-F1
#
_cell.length_a   1.000
_cell.length_b   1.000
_cell.length_c   1.000
_cell.angle_alpha   90.00
_cell.angle_beta   90.00
_cell.angle_gamma   90.00
#
_symmetry.space_group_name_H-M   'P 1'
#
loop_
_entity.id
_entity.type
_entity.pdbx_description
1 polymer ?
#
loop_
_entity_poly.entity_id
_entity_poly.type
_entity_poly.pdbx_seq_one_letter_code
_entity_poly.pdbx_strand_id
1 'polypeptide(L)'
;MSVDISAKPRPIIPYEHPDAAMYYQLFRQHMIRQWHKKRPYARHDARLQALFQNQKVSLQSQCDYLVRYVAEAFDHYAVWDYTHAYYPGRPSQQNARTDALEGVSRVLPTLAAWLHSQPTGLDNTRLADLKGGELDIVAILRRAFLAGTDPTHRGYWGTLHDYDQRICESADLALALWLSRESVWQAFTPPEQQQVTRWFSQVNTLQTVDNNWHLFPLTVQFVMRSLNGTGDISDDKYQRIKEFHVGEGWFRDGAQGNYDYYNAWGFHYSLYWLDQINPDYDRQFIRSCMAEFVAAYRYLITPQGIPFFGRSACYRLAVSAPLLAVASHSTDPVHTGEAKRALEATLRYFIGHGAMRFGAPTQGLFADDERLVDNYSGPASSFWSLRALNIALYCANDCGLWQCESSKLPIETEDFSFTINAIDLFVMGTFETKEVVVTFRHDYTKEQTPLTRRLVSQPWLARVKENVTGRAERPKNNLLRKGVTSYSSKMTSLF
;
A
#
# COMPACT_ATOMS: atom_id res chain seq x y z
N MET A 1 -26.93 -4.33 13.37
CA MET A 1 -26.90 -5.78 13.66
C MET A 1 -25.49 -6.24 13.37
N SER A 2 -24.83 -6.96 14.28
CA SER A 2 -23.48 -7.46 14.01
C SER A 2 -23.56 -8.55 12.94
N VAL A 3 -22.90 -8.35 11.80
CA VAL A 3 -22.74 -9.41 10.80
C VAL A 3 -21.89 -10.53 11.41
N ASP A 4 -22.47 -11.72 11.54
CA ASP A 4 -21.74 -12.90 12.01
C ASP A 4 -20.93 -13.48 10.85
N ILE A 5 -19.60 -13.46 10.99
CA ILE A 5 -18.66 -13.91 9.96
C ILE A 5 -18.08 -15.24 10.43
N SER A 6 -18.39 -16.32 9.71
CA SER A 6 -17.88 -17.65 10.02
C SER A 6 -16.35 -17.66 10.06
N ALA A 7 -15.76 -18.16 11.15
CA ALA A 7 -14.31 -18.25 11.28
C ALA A 7 -13.77 -19.51 10.60
N LYS A 8 -12.71 -19.35 9.79
CA LYS A 8 -11.87 -20.48 9.35
C LYS A 8 -10.66 -20.60 10.27
N PRO A 9 -10.15 -21.82 10.53
CA PRO A 9 -8.93 -22.01 11.30
C PRO A 9 -7.77 -21.21 10.71
N ARG A 10 -7.03 -20.47 11.55
CA ARG A 10 -5.83 -19.78 11.10
C ARG A 10 -4.73 -20.82 10.83
N PRO A 11 -4.16 -20.86 9.61
CA PRO A 11 -3.08 -21.77 9.28
C PRO A 11 -1.80 -21.43 10.06
N ILE A 12 -0.92 -22.43 10.22
CA ILE A 12 0.45 -22.19 10.70
C ILE A 12 1.24 -21.57 9.56
N ILE A 13 1.59 -20.29 9.69
CA ILE A 13 2.41 -19.59 8.70
C ILE A 13 3.88 -19.86 9.05
N PRO A 14 4.67 -20.51 8.16
CA PRO A 14 6.04 -20.93 8.49
C PRO A 14 6.93 -19.78 8.98
N TYR A 15 6.83 -18.60 8.37
CA TYR A 15 7.63 -17.43 8.75
C TYR A 15 7.20 -16.79 10.08
N GLU A 16 5.99 -17.08 10.58
CA GLU A 16 5.56 -16.72 11.95
C GLU A 16 6.13 -17.70 12.98
N HIS A 17 6.40 -18.96 12.57
CA HIS A 17 6.87 -20.06 13.42
C HIS A 17 8.09 -20.77 12.82
N PRO A 18 9.24 -20.08 12.66
CA PRO A 18 10.40 -20.63 11.98
C PRO A 18 11.03 -21.80 12.75
N ASP A 19 11.35 -22.87 12.04
CA ASP A 19 12.18 -23.96 12.55
C ASP A 19 13.69 -23.63 12.47
N ALA A 20 14.54 -24.55 12.91
CA ALA A 20 15.99 -24.36 12.90
C ALA A 20 16.56 -24.20 11.47
N ALA A 21 16.01 -24.92 10.49
CA ALA A 21 16.44 -24.82 9.10
C ALA A 21 16.09 -23.46 8.50
N MET A 22 14.90 -22.94 8.80
CA MET A 22 14.48 -21.60 8.44
C MET A 22 15.36 -20.53 9.09
N TYR A 23 15.74 -20.68 10.37
CA TYR A 23 16.66 -19.74 11.01
C TYR A 23 18.05 -19.73 10.34
N TYR A 24 18.57 -20.89 9.93
CA TYR A 24 19.81 -20.95 9.15
C TYR A 24 19.67 -20.24 7.79
N GLN A 25 18.55 -20.47 7.10
CA GLN A 25 18.26 -19.78 5.84
C GLN A 25 18.14 -18.26 6.03
N LEU A 26 17.46 -17.80 7.08
CA LEU A 26 17.34 -16.38 7.41
C LEU A 26 18.70 -15.73 7.67
N PHE A 27 19.57 -16.39 8.44
CA PHE A 27 20.94 -15.91 8.66
C PHE A 27 21.73 -15.81 7.35
N ARG A 28 21.67 -16.83 6.48
CA ARG A 28 22.31 -16.77 5.15
C ARG A 28 21.75 -15.63 4.30
N GLN A 29 20.43 -15.41 4.32
CA GLN A 29 19.77 -14.33 3.60
C GLN A 29 20.13 -12.95 4.20
N HIS A 30 20.35 -12.86 5.50
CA HIS A 30 20.87 -11.66 6.14
C HIS A 30 22.26 -11.29 5.58
N MET A 31 23.15 -12.27 5.41
CA MET A 31 24.46 -12.02 4.78
C MET A 31 24.34 -11.52 3.34
N ILE A 32 23.40 -12.09 2.56
CA ILE A 32 23.09 -11.60 1.21
C ILE A 32 22.61 -10.15 1.25
N ARG A 33 21.74 -9.79 2.21
CA ARG A 33 21.30 -8.40 2.43
C ARG A 33 22.49 -7.49 2.67
N GLN A 34 23.40 -7.86 3.57
CA GLN A 34 24.57 -7.04 3.89
C GLN A 34 25.49 -6.85 2.67
N TRP A 35 25.62 -7.88 1.83
CA TRP A 35 26.42 -7.80 0.61
C TRP A 35 25.83 -6.86 -0.44
N HIS A 36 24.50 -6.86 -0.60
CA HIS A 36 23.82 -5.97 -1.57
C HIS A 36 23.43 -4.60 -1.02
N LYS A 37 23.60 -4.36 0.27
CA LYS A 37 23.26 -3.10 0.91
C LYS A 37 24.09 -1.97 0.32
N LYS A 38 23.43 -1.07 -0.40
CA LYS A 38 24.02 0.17 -0.91
C LYS A 38 23.91 1.28 0.13
N ARG A 39 24.68 2.36 -0.07
CA ARG A 39 24.60 3.56 0.78
C ARG A 39 23.17 4.15 0.71
N PRO A 40 22.63 4.65 1.84
CA PRO A 40 21.33 5.33 1.83
C PRO A 40 21.30 6.52 0.86
N TYR A 41 20.24 6.59 0.05
CA TYR A 41 20.04 7.56 -1.02
C TYR A 41 19.40 8.86 -0.51
N ALA A 42 20.13 9.60 0.33
CA ALA A 42 19.60 10.78 1.04
C ALA A 42 19.58 12.08 0.21
N ARG A 43 20.01 12.04 -1.06
CA ARG A 43 20.41 13.22 -1.85
C ARG A 43 19.33 14.30 -1.93
N HIS A 44 18.07 13.90 -1.99
CA HIS A 44 16.93 14.80 -2.25
C HIS A 44 15.94 14.89 -1.09
N ASP A 45 16.22 14.27 0.05
CA ASP A 45 15.29 14.16 1.18
C ASP A 45 14.83 15.55 1.67
N ALA A 46 15.78 16.45 1.94
CA ALA A 46 15.48 17.81 2.41
C ALA A 46 14.73 18.63 1.35
N ARG A 47 15.05 18.45 0.06
CA ARG A 47 14.39 19.17 -1.04
C ARG A 47 12.95 18.69 -1.23
N LEU A 48 12.71 17.38 -1.16
CA LEU A 48 11.37 16.79 -1.18
C LEU A 48 10.53 17.34 -0.02
N GLN A 49 11.07 17.32 1.20
CA GLN A 49 10.38 17.84 2.38
C GLN A 49 10.00 19.31 2.21
N ALA A 50 10.95 20.16 1.80
CA ALA A 50 10.69 21.59 1.55
C ALA A 50 9.66 21.83 0.44
N LEU A 51 9.66 21.00 -0.61
CA LEU A 51 8.68 21.08 -1.70
C LEU A 51 7.25 20.84 -1.21
N PHE A 52 7.06 19.85 -0.32
CA PHE A 52 5.75 19.52 0.25
C PHE A 52 5.30 20.47 1.37
N GLN A 53 6.23 21.24 1.96
CA GLN A 53 5.89 22.36 2.85
C GLN A 53 5.46 23.63 2.09
N ASN A 54 5.84 23.76 0.81
CA ASN A 54 5.53 24.94 0.01
C ASN A 54 4.13 24.87 -0.62
N GLN A 55 3.19 25.60 -0.05
CA GLN A 55 1.79 25.66 -0.53
C GLN A 55 1.62 26.29 -1.93
N LYS A 56 2.63 27.03 -2.43
CA LYS A 56 2.58 27.66 -3.77
C LYS A 56 2.87 26.67 -4.90
N VAL A 57 3.45 25.51 -4.59
CA VAL A 57 3.72 24.47 -5.59
C VAL A 57 2.43 23.67 -5.82
N SER A 58 2.06 23.49 -7.09
CA SER A 58 0.89 22.70 -7.46
C SER A 58 1.06 21.24 -7.02
N LEU A 59 -0.07 20.58 -6.73
CA LEU A 59 -0.08 19.16 -6.40
C LEU A 59 0.57 18.32 -7.51
N GLN A 60 0.29 18.64 -8.77
CA GLN A 60 0.86 17.91 -9.91
C GLN A 60 2.40 17.96 -9.92
N SER A 61 3.00 19.14 -9.69
CA SER A 61 4.45 19.27 -9.59
C SER A 61 5.03 18.58 -8.35
N GLN A 62 4.30 18.57 -7.23
CA GLN A 62 4.68 17.81 -6.04
C GLN A 62 4.69 16.30 -6.29
N CYS A 63 3.66 15.78 -6.96
CA CYS A 63 3.54 14.38 -7.35
C CYS A 63 4.60 13.97 -8.40
N ASP A 64 4.85 14.79 -9.43
CA ASP A 64 5.92 14.55 -10.41
C ASP A 64 7.28 14.39 -9.72
N TYR A 65 7.62 15.33 -8.83
CA TYR A 65 8.86 15.27 -8.08
C TYR A 65 8.93 14.01 -7.18
N LEU A 66 7.82 13.61 -6.57
CA LEU A 66 7.75 12.39 -5.77
C LEU A 66 7.99 11.11 -6.60
N VAL A 67 7.41 11.03 -7.80
CA VAL A 67 7.68 9.91 -8.73
C VAL A 67 9.16 9.85 -9.08
N ARG A 68 9.76 10.98 -9.44
CA ARG A 68 11.20 11.07 -9.78
C ARG A 68 12.11 10.71 -8.60
N TYR A 69 11.75 11.17 -7.40
CA TYR A 69 12.45 10.83 -6.16
C TYR A 69 12.45 9.32 -5.89
N VAL A 70 11.30 8.66 -6.06
CA VAL A 70 11.16 7.21 -5.88
C VAL A 70 11.89 6.44 -6.99
N ALA A 71 11.73 6.84 -8.25
CA ALA A 71 12.34 6.16 -9.40
C ALA A 71 13.88 6.20 -9.36
N GLU A 72 14.46 7.35 -9.03
CA GLU A 72 15.91 7.53 -8.93
C GLU A 72 16.50 6.69 -7.79
N ALA A 73 15.81 6.60 -6.66
CA ALA A 73 16.24 5.74 -5.56
C ALA A 73 16.06 4.26 -5.89
N PHE A 74 14.98 3.89 -6.58
CA PHE A 74 14.75 2.53 -7.03
C PHE A 74 15.87 2.05 -7.95
N ASP A 75 16.25 2.86 -8.94
CA ASP A 75 17.39 2.58 -9.81
C ASP A 75 18.70 2.41 -9.02
N HIS A 76 18.90 3.27 -8.01
CA HIS A 76 20.04 3.14 -7.11
C HIS A 76 20.02 1.83 -6.31
N TYR A 77 18.90 1.36 -5.76
CA TYR A 77 18.86 0.15 -4.92
C TYR A 77 18.63 -1.16 -5.68
N ALA A 78 18.14 -1.08 -6.91
CA ALA A 78 17.85 -2.25 -7.73
C ALA A 78 19.10 -3.09 -8.00
N VAL A 79 18.88 -4.39 -8.11
CA VAL A 79 19.86 -5.39 -8.49
C VAL A 79 19.21 -6.43 -9.39
N TRP A 80 20.03 -7.16 -10.15
CA TRP A 80 19.61 -8.36 -10.88
C TRP A 80 18.50 -8.02 -11.87
N ASP A 81 18.75 -7.00 -12.69
CA ASP A 81 17.83 -6.54 -13.73
C ASP A 81 16.47 -6.11 -13.15
N TYR A 82 16.52 -5.32 -12.08
CA TYR A 82 15.35 -4.74 -11.41
C TYR A 82 14.37 -5.75 -10.82
N THR A 83 14.82 -6.98 -10.58
CA THR A 83 13.98 -8.02 -9.93
C THR A 83 13.94 -7.91 -8.42
N HIS A 84 14.95 -7.29 -7.80
CA HIS A 84 15.03 -7.05 -6.35
C HIS A 84 15.64 -5.67 -6.07
N ALA A 85 15.21 -4.99 -5.00
CA ALA A 85 15.75 -3.71 -4.56
C ALA A 85 15.97 -3.70 -3.04
N TYR A 86 17.23 -3.56 -2.60
CA TYR A 86 17.62 -3.63 -1.20
C TYR A 86 17.63 -2.24 -0.55
N TYR A 87 16.45 -1.77 -0.14
CA TYR A 87 16.29 -0.50 0.59
C TYR A 87 16.87 -0.57 2.02
N PRO A 88 17.40 0.56 2.55
CA PRO A 88 17.79 0.65 3.95
C PRO A 88 16.55 0.56 4.84
N GLY A 89 16.69 -0.07 6.01
CA GLY A 89 15.61 -0.19 6.99
C GLY A 89 15.73 -1.45 7.82
N ARG A 90 14.76 -1.64 8.70
CA ARG A 90 14.60 -2.83 9.53
C ARG A 90 13.92 -3.95 8.72
N PRO A 91 14.33 -5.21 8.91
CA PRO A 91 13.74 -6.35 8.23
C PRO A 91 12.26 -6.57 8.59
N SER A 92 11.60 -7.38 7.77
CA SER A 92 10.37 -8.07 8.16
C SER A 92 10.67 -9.41 8.82
N GLN A 93 9.63 -10.17 9.16
CA GLN A 93 9.71 -11.57 9.56
C GLN A 93 9.99 -12.53 8.39
N GLN A 94 9.91 -12.03 7.16
CA GLN A 94 10.27 -12.75 5.93
C GLN A 94 11.79 -12.76 5.72
N ASN A 95 12.24 -13.47 4.70
CA ASN A 95 13.65 -13.48 4.32
C ASN A 95 14.04 -12.21 3.53
N ALA A 96 15.36 -11.95 3.44
CA ALA A 96 15.88 -10.73 2.81
C ALA A 96 15.56 -10.60 1.31
N ARG A 97 15.43 -11.70 0.57
CA ARG A 97 15.05 -11.66 -0.84
C ARG A 97 13.58 -11.29 -1.00
N THR A 98 12.70 -11.82 -0.16
CA THR A 98 11.29 -11.40 -0.13
C THR A 98 11.18 -9.92 0.20
N ASP A 99 11.90 -9.43 1.22
CA ASP A 99 11.95 -7.99 1.53
C ASP A 99 12.43 -7.13 0.35
N ALA A 100 13.42 -7.63 -0.41
CA ALA A 100 13.95 -6.91 -1.57
C ALA A 100 13.02 -7.01 -2.79
N LEU A 101 12.24 -8.08 -2.92
CA LEU A 101 11.17 -8.19 -3.90
C LEU A 101 10.05 -7.18 -3.60
N GLU A 102 9.70 -6.95 -2.33
CA GLU A 102 8.75 -5.87 -1.95
C GLU A 102 9.21 -4.50 -2.48
N GLY A 103 10.52 -4.25 -2.50
CA GLY A 103 11.13 -3.04 -3.07
C GLY A 103 10.92 -2.87 -4.57
N VAL A 104 10.53 -3.94 -5.26
CA VAL A 104 10.21 -3.93 -6.70
C VAL A 104 8.71 -3.96 -6.88
N SER A 105 8.02 -4.97 -6.35
CA SER A 105 6.57 -5.14 -6.50
C SER A 105 5.78 -3.90 -6.10
N ARG A 106 6.23 -3.17 -5.08
CA ARG A 106 5.51 -1.98 -4.57
C ARG A 106 5.94 -0.66 -5.23
N VAL A 107 7.02 -0.66 -6.01
CA VAL A 107 7.49 0.53 -6.77
C VAL A 107 7.03 0.47 -8.24
N LEU A 108 7.05 -0.71 -8.86
CA LEU A 108 6.67 -0.85 -10.27
C LEU A 108 5.27 -0.31 -10.60
N PRO A 109 4.22 -0.44 -9.75
CA PRO A 109 2.92 0.17 -10.02
C PRO A 109 2.98 1.69 -10.16
N THR A 110 3.84 2.37 -9.40
CA THR A 110 4.02 3.83 -9.51
C THR A 110 4.69 4.21 -10.82
N LEU A 111 5.72 3.46 -11.23
CA LEU A 111 6.39 3.68 -12.52
C LEU A 111 5.45 3.38 -13.70
N ALA A 112 4.66 2.31 -13.60
CA ALA A 112 3.68 1.93 -14.61
C ALA A 112 2.51 2.93 -14.69
N ALA A 113 2.02 3.43 -13.55
CA ALA A 113 0.99 4.47 -13.51
C ALA A 113 1.50 5.80 -14.09
N TRP A 114 2.76 6.17 -13.82
CA TRP A 114 3.40 7.31 -14.47
C TRP A 114 3.49 7.11 -15.98
N LEU A 115 3.93 5.93 -16.44
CA LEU A 115 4.03 5.62 -17.87
C LEU A 115 2.66 5.70 -18.55
N HIS A 116 1.62 5.15 -17.91
CA HIS A 116 0.24 5.21 -18.39
C HIS A 116 -0.28 6.65 -18.53
N SER A 117 0.13 7.56 -17.64
CA SER A 117 -0.35 8.94 -17.66
C SER A 117 0.34 9.83 -18.71
N GLN A 118 1.36 9.31 -19.41
CA GLN A 118 2.06 10.04 -20.45
C GLN A 118 1.22 10.13 -21.74
N PRO A 119 1.28 11.27 -22.48
CA PRO A 119 0.60 11.38 -23.77
C PRO A 119 1.05 10.29 -24.76
N THR A 120 0.08 9.66 -25.43
CA THR A 120 0.31 8.66 -26.48
C THR A 120 1.03 9.28 -27.69
N GLY A 121 2.04 8.59 -28.24
CA GLY A 121 2.65 8.93 -29.54
C GLY A 121 3.97 9.72 -29.48
N LEU A 122 4.51 10.00 -28.30
CA LEU A 122 5.87 10.49 -28.11
C LEU A 122 6.73 9.35 -27.53
N ASP A 123 8.05 9.37 -27.72
CA ASP A 123 9.04 8.51 -27.05
C ASP A 123 9.11 8.77 -25.51
N ASN A 124 7.97 9.05 -24.87
CA ASN A 124 7.75 9.41 -23.46
C ASN A 124 7.96 8.23 -22.49
N THR A 125 8.85 7.31 -22.86
CA THR A 125 9.33 6.23 -21.99
C THR A 125 10.36 6.70 -20.97
N ARG A 126 10.92 7.90 -21.20
CA ARG A 126 12.02 8.50 -20.44
C ARG A 126 11.49 9.38 -19.32
N LEU A 127 11.74 8.99 -18.08
CA LEU A 127 11.52 9.83 -16.92
C LEU A 127 12.81 10.62 -16.63
N ALA A 128 12.74 11.95 -16.70
CA ALA A 128 13.85 12.79 -16.28
C ALA A 128 14.14 12.58 -14.79
N ASP A 129 15.35 12.20 -14.42
CA ASP A 129 15.73 12.05 -13.01
C ASP A 129 15.98 13.43 -12.36
N LEU A 130 16.27 13.46 -11.05
CA LEU A 130 16.54 14.68 -10.29
C LEU A 130 18.01 15.11 -10.37
N LYS A 131 18.87 14.36 -11.07
CA LYS A 131 20.30 14.63 -11.30
C LYS A 131 20.58 15.21 -12.68
N GLY A 132 19.59 15.27 -13.57
CA GLY A 132 19.72 15.74 -14.95
C GLY A 132 19.99 14.63 -15.97
N GLY A 133 19.78 13.36 -15.60
CA GLY A 133 19.73 12.22 -16.49
C GLY A 133 18.30 11.75 -16.77
N GLU A 134 18.16 10.56 -17.34
CA GLU A 134 16.87 9.96 -17.69
C GLU A 134 16.84 8.47 -17.36
N LEU A 135 15.67 7.98 -16.95
CA LEU A 135 15.39 6.57 -16.70
C LEU A 135 14.44 6.03 -17.75
N ASP A 136 14.80 4.90 -18.36
CA ASP A 136 13.95 4.15 -19.28
C ASP A 136 12.92 3.32 -18.51
N ILE A 137 11.72 3.85 -18.33
CA ILE A 137 10.71 3.15 -17.52
C ILE A 137 10.24 1.86 -18.19
N VAL A 138 10.10 1.86 -19.52
CA VAL A 138 9.72 0.66 -20.29
C VAL A 138 10.81 -0.41 -20.17
N ALA A 139 12.09 -0.06 -20.36
CA ALA A 139 13.17 -1.04 -20.25
C ALA A 139 13.39 -1.53 -18.81
N ILE A 140 13.12 -0.71 -17.79
CA ILE A 140 13.12 -1.13 -16.39
C ILE A 140 12.03 -2.19 -16.16
N LEU A 141 10.78 -1.89 -16.55
CA LEU A 141 9.65 -2.81 -16.38
C LEU A 141 9.87 -4.13 -17.15
N ARG A 142 10.27 -4.05 -18.43
CA ARG A 142 10.56 -5.24 -19.25
C ARG A 142 11.64 -6.11 -18.62
N ARG A 143 12.76 -5.52 -18.21
CA ARG A 143 13.85 -6.26 -17.54
C ARG A 143 13.38 -6.93 -16.26
N ALA A 144 12.65 -6.20 -15.41
CA ALA A 144 12.14 -6.74 -14.16
C ALA A 144 11.23 -7.97 -14.39
N PHE A 145 10.28 -7.91 -15.31
CA PHE A 145 9.38 -9.03 -15.59
C PHE A 145 10.10 -10.22 -16.22
N LEU A 146 10.93 -10.02 -17.24
CA LEU A 146 11.62 -11.12 -17.91
C LEU A 146 12.63 -11.80 -16.98
N ALA A 147 13.44 -11.02 -16.26
CA ALA A 147 14.42 -11.56 -15.32
C ALA A 147 13.78 -12.14 -14.05
N GLY A 148 12.63 -11.62 -13.63
CA GLY A 148 11.93 -12.03 -12.41
C GLY A 148 11.13 -13.31 -12.59
N THR A 149 10.69 -13.58 -13.81
CA THR A 149 9.89 -14.77 -14.16
C THR A 149 10.71 -15.89 -14.81
N ASP A 150 11.99 -15.67 -15.10
CA ASP A 150 12.92 -16.68 -15.61
C ASP A 150 13.52 -17.53 -14.45
N PRO A 151 13.21 -18.83 -14.35
CA PRO A 151 13.74 -19.72 -13.30
C PRO A 151 15.26 -19.89 -13.30
N THR A 152 15.93 -19.60 -14.42
CA THR A 152 17.38 -19.72 -14.56
C THR A 152 18.13 -18.45 -14.17
N HIS A 153 17.43 -17.32 -14.14
CA HIS A 153 18.01 -16.04 -13.79
C HIS A 153 18.25 -15.92 -12.27
N ARG A 154 19.36 -15.30 -11.86
CA ARG A 154 19.69 -15.14 -10.43
C ARG A 154 18.64 -14.31 -9.66
N GLY A 155 17.92 -13.48 -10.41
CA GLY A 155 16.83 -12.61 -9.96
C GLY A 155 15.46 -13.26 -9.95
N TYR A 156 15.33 -14.56 -10.23
CA TYR A 156 14.03 -15.25 -10.20
C TYR A 156 13.28 -14.96 -8.89
N TRP A 157 12.01 -14.59 -9.00
CA TRP A 157 11.12 -14.33 -7.87
C TRP A 157 10.74 -15.62 -7.12
N GLY A 158 11.07 -16.78 -7.70
CA GLY A 158 10.95 -18.07 -7.07
C GLY A 158 9.61 -18.73 -7.29
N THR A 159 9.53 -19.99 -6.87
CA THR A 159 8.29 -20.78 -6.87
C THR A 159 7.46 -20.41 -5.65
N LEU A 160 6.18 -20.11 -5.87
CA LEU A 160 5.24 -19.75 -4.81
C LEU A 160 4.74 -21.01 -4.10
N HIS A 161 4.31 -20.85 -2.84
CA HIS A 161 3.69 -21.90 -2.04
C HIS A 161 2.55 -21.32 -1.20
N ASP A 162 1.81 -22.16 -0.47
CA ASP A 162 0.72 -21.71 0.39
C ASP A 162 1.19 -20.68 1.42
N TYR A 163 0.35 -19.67 1.65
CA TYR A 163 0.58 -18.59 2.62
C TYR A 163 1.87 -17.78 2.41
N ASP A 164 2.37 -17.76 1.18
CA ASP A 164 3.57 -17.04 0.79
C ASP A 164 3.30 -15.55 0.59
N GLN A 165 4.17 -14.69 1.15
CA GLN A 165 4.12 -13.24 0.94
C GLN A 165 4.18 -12.87 -0.55
N ARG A 166 4.84 -13.68 -1.38
CA ARG A 166 4.92 -13.47 -2.82
C ARG A 166 3.55 -13.52 -3.52
N ILE A 167 2.53 -14.14 -2.91
CA ILE A 167 1.15 -14.03 -3.37
C ILE A 167 0.68 -12.57 -3.27
N CYS A 168 0.92 -11.91 -2.14
CA CYS A 168 0.59 -10.49 -1.96
C CYS A 168 1.34 -9.62 -2.98
N GLU A 169 2.65 -9.84 -3.12
CA GLU A 169 3.49 -9.04 -4.03
C GLU A 169 3.13 -9.26 -5.51
N SER A 170 2.63 -10.45 -5.87
CA SER A 170 2.20 -10.75 -7.23
C SER A 170 1.02 -9.88 -7.69
N ALA A 171 0.16 -9.41 -6.79
CA ALA A 171 -0.95 -8.54 -7.14
C ALA A 171 -0.49 -7.17 -7.64
N ASP A 172 0.47 -6.56 -6.94
CA ASP A 172 1.04 -5.27 -7.36
C ASP A 172 1.91 -5.44 -8.63
N LEU A 173 2.64 -6.55 -8.77
CA LEU A 173 3.36 -6.88 -10.02
C LEU A 173 2.40 -7.05 -11.21
N ALA A 174 1.29 -7.76 -11.03
CA ALA A 174 0.28 -7.91 -12.07
C ALA A 174 -0.33 -6.55 -12.44
N LEU A 175 -0.68 -5.73 -11.45
CA LEU A 175 -1.19 -4.38 -11.67
C LEU A 175 -0.19 -3.53 -12.48
N ALA A 176 1.10 -3.57 -12.14
CA ALA A 176 2.12 -2.84 -12.89
C ALA A 176 2.21 -3.29 -14.36
N LEU A 177 2.07 -4.60 -14.62
CA LEU A 177 2.04 -5.13 -15.99
C LEU A 177 0.80 -4.67 -16.75
N TRP A 178 -0.36 -4.66 -16.10
CA TRP A 178 -1.62 -4.19 -16.70
C TRP A 178 -1.60 -2.69 -17.01
N LEU A 179 -1.10 -1.88 -16.09
CA LEU A 179 -0.96 -0.43 -16.27
C LEU A 179 0.00 -0.09 -17.43
N SER A 180 1.06 -0.89 -17.61
CA SER A 180 2.06 -0.70 -18.66
C SER A 180 1.82 -1.55 -19.91
N ARG A 181 0.64 -2.16 -20.06
CA ARG A 181 0.36 -3.20 -21.07
C ARG A 181 0.64 -2.78 -22.51
N GLU A 182 0.36 -1.53 -22.87
CA GLU A 182 0.53 -1.02 -24.24
C GLU A 182 2.01 -0.97 -24.66
N SER A 183 2.91 -0.61 -23.73
CA SER A 183 4.35 -0.49 -24.02
C SER A 183 5.17 -1.71 -23.61
N VAL A 184 4.67 -2.51 -22.66
CA VAL A 184 5.42 -3.65 -22.09
C VAL A 184 4.84 -4.97 -22.57
N TRP A 185 3.58 -5.27 -22.23
CA TRP A 185 2.96 -6.56 -22.52
C TRP A 185 2.78 -6.83 -24.03
N GLN A 186 2.26 -5.86 -24.77
CA GLN A 186 2.05 -5.97 -26.23
C GLN A 186 3.37 -6.07 -26.99
N ALA A 187 4.46 -5.55 -26.41
CA ALA A 187 5.80 -5.63 -26.97
C ALA A 187 6.56 -6.91 -26.57
N PHE A 188 5.98 -7.78 -25.74
CA PHE A 188 6.55 -9.11 -25.48
C PHE A 188 6.25 -10.06 -26.63
N THR A 189 7.22 -10.87 -26.99
CA THR A 189 7.05 -12.00 -27.91
C THR A 189 6.15 -13.07 -27.28
N PRO A 190 5.53 -13.96 -28.07
CA PRO A 190 4.69 -15.02 -27.51
C PRO A 190 5.40 -15.91 -26.45
N PRO A 191 6.68 -16.29 -26.60
CA PRO A 191 7.42 -17.00 -25.55
C PRO A 191 7.59 -16.19 -24.26
N GLU A 192 7.85 -14.89 -24.35
CA GLU A 192 7.97 -13.99 -23.19
C GLU A 192 6.63 -13.85 -22.46
N GLN A 193 5.53 -13.66 -23.20
CA GLN A 193 4.17 -13.63 -22.64
C GLN A 193 3.84 -14.95 -21.92
N GLN A 194 4.22 -16.09 -22.51
CA GLN A 194 4.02 -17.41 -21.89
C GLN A 194 4.85 -17.58 -20.61
N GLN A 195 6.10 -17.12 -20.60
CA GLN A 195 6.96 -17.15 -19.41
C GLN A 195 6.34 -16.36 -18.26
N VAL A 196 5.93 -15.11 -18.52
CA VAL A 196 5.33 -14.23 -17.51
C VAL A 196 4.00 -14.81 -17.02
N THR A 197 3.14 -15.27 -17.93
CA THR A 197 1.87 -15.92 -17.58
C THR A 197 2.07 -17.14 -16.69
N ARG A 198 3.06 -17.98 -16.99
CA ARG A 198 3.37 -19.18 -16.21
C ARG A 198 3.73 -18.83 -14.77
N TRP A 199 4.51 -17.76 -14.56
CA TRP A 199 4.87 -17.34 -13.21
C TRP A 199 3.65 -16.87 -12.41
N PHE A 200 2.80 -16.02 -13.00
CA PHE A 200 1.59 -15.52 -12.34
C PHE A 200 0.55 -16.63 -12.10
N SER A 201 0.44 -17.62 -12.99
CA SER A 201 -0.52 -18.72 -12.86
C SER A 201 -0.31 -19.57 -11.61
N GLN A 202 0.86 -19.49 -10.98
CA GLN A 202 1.14 -20.19 -9.72
C GLN A 202 0.14 -19.82 -8.61
N VAL A 203 -0.41 -18.61 -8.58
CA VAL A 203 -1.32 -18.17 -7.50
C VAL A 203 -2.66 -18.91 -7.48
N ASN A 204 -3.06 -19.49 -8.61
CA ASN A 204 -4.42 -20.02 -8.81
C ASN A 204 -4.74 -21.20 -7.88
N THR A 205 -3.73 -21.99 -7.51
CA THR A 205 -3.92 -23.18 -6.67
C THR A 205 -3.50 -22.96 -5.21
N LEU A 206 -3.07 -21.74 -4.85
CA LEU A 206 -2.49 -21.48 -3.54
C LEU A 206 -3.52 -21.04 -2.52
N GLN A 207 -3.28 -21.47 -1.29
CA GLN A 207 -4.04 -21.06 -0.12
C GLN A 207 -3.55 -19.70 0.41
N THR A 208 -4.51 -18.88 0.79
CA THR A 208 -4.30 -17.56 1.39
C THR A 208 -4.86 -17.52 2.80
N VAL A 209 -4.35 -16.59 3.63
CA VAL A 209 -4.98 -16.30 4.92
C VAL A 209 -6.42 -15.83 4.66
N ASP A 210 -7.36 -16.24 5.53
CA ASP A 210 -8.78 -15.96 5.34
C ASP A 210 -9.16 -14.54 5.78
N ASN A 211 -8.73 -13.57 4.98
CA ASN A 211 -8.89 -12.14 5.21
C ASN A 211 -8.76 -11.39 3.86
N ASN A 212 -8.32 -10.12 3.85
CA ASN A 212 -8.05 -9.37 2.62
C ASN A 212 -7.14 -10.10 1.60
N TRP A 213 -6.38 -11.12 2.01
CA TRP A 213 -5.50 -11.85 1.10
C TRP A 213 -6.21 -12.51 -0.08
N HIS A 214 -7.52 -12.77 0.01
CA HIS A 214 -8.30 -13.27 -1.14
C HIS A 214 -8.29 -12.31 -2.33
N LEU A 215 -8.08 -11.00 -2.12
CA LEU A 215 -8.01 -9.98 -3.17
C LEU A 215 -6.72 -10.04 -4.01
N PHE A 216 -5.63 -10.60 -3.46
CA PHE A 216 -4.36 -10.66 -4.18
C PHE A 216 -4.39 -11.64 -5.37
N PRO A 217 -4.74 -12.93 -5.21
CA PRO A 217 -4.87 -13.83 -6.35
C PRO A 217 -6.00 -13.40 -7.30
N LEU A 218 -7.09 -12.79 -6.79
CA LEU A 218 -8.13 -12.22 -7.64
C LEU A 218 -7.59 -11.14 -8.57
N THR A 219 -6.82 -10.17 -8.04
CA THR A 219 -6.17 -9.14 -8.86
C THR A 219 -5.31 -9.75 -9.97
N VAL A 220 -4.51 -10.77 -9.64
CA VAL A 220 -3.68 -11.48 -10.63
C VAL A 220 -4.55 -12.15 -11.70
N GLN A 221 -5.61 -12.85 -11.33
CA GLN A 221 -6.52 -13.52 -12.26
C GLN A 221 -7.21 -12.54 -13.20
N PHE A 222 -7.69 -11.40 -12.69
CA PHE A 222 -8.31 -10.36 -13.51
C PHE A 222 -7.32 -9.79 -14.52
N VAL A 223 -6.10 -9.47 -14.08
CA VAL A 223 -5.05 -8.98 -14.97
C VAL A 223 -4.72 -10.03 -16.03
N MET A 224 -4.44 -11.28 -15.64
CA MET A 224 -4.08 -12.33 -16.60
C MET A 224 -5.20 -12.59 -17.61
N ARG A 225 -6.47 -12.58 -17.17
CA ARG A 225 -7.62 -12.69 -18.07
C ARG A 225 -7.72 -11.51 -19.03
N SER A 226 -7.51 -10.29 -18.55
CA SER A 226 -7.50 -9.07 -19.38
C SER A 226 -6.38 -9.10 -20.43
N LEU A 227 -5.20 -9.61 -20.07
CA LEU A 227 -4.03 -9.62 -20.96
C LEU A 227 -4.01 -10.81 -21.95
N ASN A 228 -4.48 -11.98 -21.53
CA ASN A 228 -4.46 -13.22 -22.33
C ASN A 228 -5.79 -13.53 -23.03
N GLY A 229 -6.87 -12.83 -22.67
CA GLY A 229 -8.24 -13.13 -23.10
C GLY A 229 -8.83 -14.43 -22.51
N THR A 230 -8.05 -15.16 -21.70
CA THR A 230 -8.42 -16.45 -21.11
C THR A 230 -7.94 -16.54 -19.66
N GLY A 231 -8.61 -17.35 -18.84
CA GLY A 231 -8.28 -17.54 -17.43
C GLY A 231 -9.51 -17.44 -16.53
N ASP A 232 -9.60 -18.35 -15.56
CA ASP A 232 -10.71 -18.40 -14.61
C ASP A 232 -10.52 -17.37 -13.50
N ILE A 233 -11.63 -16.77 -13.08
CA ILE A 233 -11.71 -15.90 -11.91
C ILE A 233 -12.34 -16.71 -10.78
N SER A 234 -11.69 -16.74 -9.62
CA SER A 234 -12.16 -17.46 -8.43
C SER A 234 -13.37 -16.75 -7.80
N ASP A 235 -14.57 -17.06 -8.25
CA ASP A 235 -15.80 -16.49 -7.68
C ASP A 235 -15.93 -16.79 -6.18
N ASP A 236 -15.44 -17.92 -5.68
CA ASP A 236 -15.44 -18.27 -4.26
C ASP A 236 -14.65 -17.27 -3.40
N LYS A 237 -13.47 -16.82 -3.89
CA LYS A 237 -12.65 -15.82 -3.20
C LYS A 237 -13.36 -14.47 -3.17
N TYR A 238 -14.02 -14.10 -4.26
CA TYR A 238 -14.76 -12.84 -4.33
C TYR A 238 -15.99 -12.86 -3.42
N GLN A 239 -16.77 -13.94 -3.42
CA GLN A 239 -17.88 -14.11 -2.47
C GLN A 239 -17.38 -14.08 -1.02
N ARG A 240 -16.23 -14.71 -0.72
CA ARG A 240 -15.64 -14.65 0.61
C ARG A 240 -15.24 -13.24 1.04
N ILE A 241 -14.80 -12.39 0.11
CA ILE A 241 -14.57 -10.96 0.40
C ILE A 241 -15.89 -10.23 0.70
N LYS A 242 -16.97 -10.52 -0.03
CA LYS A 242 -18.29 -9.93 0.22
C LYS A 242 -18.85 -10.32 1.59
N GLU A 243 -18.60 -11.55 2.05
CA GLU A 243 -18.96 -11.99 3.41
C GLU A 243 -18.28 -11.18 4.51
N PHE A 244 -17.15 -10.51 4.21
CA PHE A 244 -16.47 -9.63 5.15
C PHE A 244 -17.06 -8.21 5.21
N HIS A 245 -17.97 -7.86 4.30
CA HIS A 245 -18.66 -6.57 4.31
C HIS A 245 -19.63 -6.49 5.49
N VAL A 246 -19.54 -5.44 6.28
CA VAL A 246 -20.32 -5.24 7.51
C VAL A 246 -21.32 -4.07 7.41
N GLY A 247 -21.46 -3.49 6.22
CA GLY A 247 -22.30 -2.32 5.96
C GLY A 247 -21.52 -1.00 5.87
N GLU A 248 -22.16 0.04 5.34
CA GLU A 248 -21.57 1.39 5.14
C GLU A 248 -20.22 1.35 4.41
N GLY A 249 -20.07 0.40 3.47
CA GLY A 249 -18.82 0.18 2.75
C GLY A 249 -17.62 -0.37 3.56
N TRP A 250 -17.79 -0.73 4.84
CA TRP A 250 -16.72 -1.28 5.68
C TRP A 250 -16.61 -2.80 5.57
N PHE A 251 -15.39 -3.30 5.66
CA PHE A 251 -15.02 -4.72 5.72
C PHE A 251 -14.29 -5.03 7.02
N ARG A 252 -14.62 -6.18 7.61
CA ARG A 252 -13.83 -6.80 8.69
C ARG A 252 -12.72 -7.63 8.07
N ASP A 253 -11.46 -7.44 8.49
CA ASP A 253 -10.33 -8.18 7.91
C ASP A 253 -10.25 -9.65 8.39
N GLY A 254 -11.16 -10.48 7.89
CA GLY A 254 -11.42 -11.84 8.36
C GLY A 254 -12.28 -11.89 9.63
N ALA A 255 -12.72 -13.08 10.01
CA ALA A 255 -13.64 -13.30 11.14
C ALA A 255 -13.12 -12.83 12.51
N GLN A 256 -11.81 -12.58 12.66
CA GLN A 256 -11.18 -12.05 13.87
C GLN A 256 -10.43 -10.73 13.61
N GLY A 257 -10.67 -10.11 12.45
CA GLY A 257 -10.11 -8.82 12.08
C GLY A 257 -10.71 -7.68 12.91
N ASN A 258 -9.99 -6.56 12.93
CA ASN A 258 -10.49 -5.28 13.44
C ASN A 258 -10.82 -4.37 12.24
N TYR A 259 -11.56 -3.30 12.50
CA TYR A 259 -11.74 -2.22 11.52
C TYR A 259 -10.56 -1.27 11.59
N ASP A 260 -9.79 -1.24 10.51
CA ASP A 260 -8.66 -0.33 10.35
C ASP A 260 -8.57 0.18 8.91
N TYR A 261 -7.57 1.02 8.66
CA TYR A 261 -7.34 1.65 7.38
C TYR A 261 -6.92 0.68 6.24
N TYR A 262 -6.77 -0.64 6.48
CA TYR A 262 -6.77 -1.62 5.38
C TYR A 262 -8.05 -1.59 4.57
N ASN A 263 -9.15 -1.06 5.11
CA ASN A 263 -10.31 -0.76 4.29
C ASN A 263 -9.96 0.20 3.15
N ALA A 264 -9.18 1.25 3.43
CA ALA A 264 -8.80 2.24 2.41
C ALA A 264 -7.76 1.69 1.42
N TRP A 265 -6.59 1.26 1.93
CA TRP A 265 -5.49 0.87 1.05
C TRP A 265 -5.44 -0.63 0.72
N GLY A 266 -6.21 -1.49 1.39
CA GLY A 266 -6.30 -2.92 1.10
C GLY A 266 -7.54 -3.25 0.28
N PHE A 267 -8.72 -3.22 0.92
CA PHE A 267 -10.00 -3.58 0.30
C PHE A 267 -10.38 -2.65 -0.85
N HIS A 268 -10.61 -1.36 -0.58
CA HIS A 268 -11.08 -0.41 -1.60
C HIS A 268 -10.06 -0.16 -2.70
N TYR A 269 -8.75 -0.20 -2.39
CA TYR A 269 -7.71 -0.16 -3.42
C TYR A 269 -7.81 -1.34 -4.39
N SER A 270 -7.93 -2.57 -3.90
CA SER A 270 -8.06 -3.74 -4.78
C SER A 270 -9.39 -3.72 -5.55
N LEU A 271 -10.51 -3.43 -4.88
CA LEU A 271 -11.82 -3.35 -5.53
C LEU A 271 -11.85 -2.30 -6.65
N TYR A 272 -11.19 -1.16 -6.44
CA TYR A 272 -11.00 -0.15 -7.49
C TYR A 272 -10.34 -0.74 -8.73
N TRP A 273 -9.20 -1.42 -8.59
CA TRP A 273 -8.51 -1.99 -9.73
C TRP A 273 -9.28 -3.14 -10.39
N LEU A 274 -10.02 -3.96 -9.64
CA LEU A 274 -10.90 -4.96 -10.24
C LEU A 274 -11.94 -4.32 -11.17
N ASP A 275 -12.57 -3.21 -10.74
CA ASP A 275 -13.50 -2.42 -11.58
C ASP A 275 -12.81 -1.76 -12.78
N GLN A 276 -11.56 -1.31 -12.66
CA GLN A 276 -10.83 -0.75 -13.81
C GLN A 276 -10.39 -1.81 -14.82
N ILE A 277 -9.99 -2.99 -14.36
CA ILE A 277 -9.49 -4.08 -15.22
C ILE A 277 -10.65 -4.79 -15.92
N ASN A 278 -11.76 -5.01 -15.21
CA ASN A 278 -12.96 -5.62 -15.76
C ASN A 278 -14.21 -4.87 -15.27
N PRO A 279 -14.58 -3.76 -15.96
CA PRO A 279 -15.69 -2.92 -15.55
C PRO A 279 -17.03 -3.65 -15.45
N ASP A 280 -17.25 -4.78 -16.12
CA ASP A 280 -18.56 -5.46 -16.11
C ASP A 280 -18.71 -6.46 -14.95
N TYR A 281 -17.65 -6.69 -14.16
CA TYR A 281 -17.69 -7.62 -13.03
C TYR A 281 -18.22 -6.95 -11.76
N ASP A 282 -19.46 -7.26 -11.37
CA ASP A 282 -20.15 -6.78 -10.15
C ASP A 282 -19.98 -5.27 -9.88
N ARG A 283 -19.97 -4.48 -10.97
CA ARG A 283 -19.78 -3.01 -10.95
C ARG A 283 -20.66 -2.33 -9.92
N GLN A 284 -21.92 -2.76 -9.85
CA GLN A 284 -22.92 -2.18 -8.96
C GLN A 284 -22.49 -2.32 -7.50
N PHE A 285 -22.14 -3.53 -7.05
CA PHE A 285 -21.67 -3.72 -5.68
C PHE A 285 -20.37 -2.94 -5.43
N ILE A 286 -19.38 -3.06 -6.32
CA ILE A 286 -18.06 -2.44 -6.11
C ILE A 286 -18.17 -0.92 -5.95
N ARG A 287 -18.84 -0.25 -6.88
CA ARG A 287 -18.95 1.22 -6.88
C ARG A 287 -19.86 1.72 -5.76
N SER A 288 -21.00 1.07 -5.50
CA SER A 288 -21.88 1.44 -4.39
C SER A 288 -21.19 1.26 -3.03
N CYS A 289 -20.52 0.13 -2.82
CA CYS A 289 -19.77 -0.15 -1.59
C CYS A 289 -18.68 0.91 -1.33
N MET A 290 -17.99 1.35 -2.38
CA MET A 290 -16.95 2.37 -2.28
C MET A 290 -17.52 3.76 -2.00
N ALA A 291 -18.63 4.13 -2.65
CA ALA A 291 -19.33 5.38 -2.40
C ALA A 291 -19.86 5.47 -0.96
N GLU A 292 -20.46 4.38 -0.46
CA GLU A 292 -20.93 4.27 0.94
C GLU A 292 -19.77 4.46 1.93
N PHE A 293 -18.62 3.83 1.68
CA PHE A 293 -17.44 3.99 2.52
C PHE A 293 -16.97 5.45 2.58
N VAL A 294 -16.81 6.09 1.40
CA VAL A 294 -16.31 7.46 1.29
C VAL A 294 -17.23 8.47 1.95
N ALA A 295 -18.55 8.25 1.94
CA ALA A 295 -19.54 9.15 2.51
C ALA A 295 -19.21 9.57 3.95
N ALA A 296 -18.80 8.61 4.80
CA ALA A 296 -18.36 8.87 6.16
C ALA A 296 -16.83 8.98 6.30
N TYR A 297 -16.06 8.17 5.56
CA TYR A 297 -14.61 8.09 5.70
C TYR A 297 -13.88 9.40 5.37
N ARG A 298 -14.42 10.23 4.45
CA ARG A 298 -13.84 11.54 4.09
C ARG A 298 -13.68 12.49 5.29
N TYR A 299 -14.52 12.36 6.32
CA TYR A 299 -14.45 13.16 7.54
C TYR A 299 -13.25 12.81 8.45
N LEU A 300 -12.53 11.71 8.18
CA LEU A 300 -11.35 11.32 8.93
C LEU A 300 -10.07 12.01 8.44
N ILE A 301 -10.11 12.66 7.28
CA ILE A 301 -8.94 13.31 6.67
C ILE A 301 -8.92 14.78 7.08
N THR A 302 -7.80 15.25 7.61
CA THR A 302 -7.64 16.65 8.02
C THR A 302 -6.35 17.24 7.43
N PRO A 303 -6.22 18.58 7.36
CA PRO A 303 -4.96 19.21 6.97
C PRO A 303 -3.83 19.02 8.00
N GLN A 304 -4.15 18.48 9.18
CA GLN A 304 -3.22 18.29 10.31
C GLN A 304 -3.01 16.80 10.66
N GLY A 305 -3.40 15.87 9.78
CA GLY A 305 -3.21 14.44 9.98
C GLY A 305 -4.50 13.62 9.87
N ILE A 306 -4.51 12.47 10.54
CA ILE A 306 -5.62 11.52 10.55
C ILE A 306 -5.71 10.88 11.95
N PRO A 307 -6.91 10.54 12.44
CA PRO A 307 -7.05 9.82 13.70
C PRO A 307 -6.52 8.40 13.52
N PHE A 308 -5.25 8.19 13.89
CA PHE A 308 -4.54 6.97 13.53
C PHE A 308 -4.93 5.77 14.42
N PHE A 309 -5.82 4.91 13.94
CA PHE A 309 -6.20 3.64 14.60
C PHE A 309 -5.80 2.41 13.78
N GLY A 310 -5.66 1.27 14.49
CA GLY A 310 -5.33 -0.02 13.88
C GLY A 310 -3.83 -0.24 13.66
N ARG A 311 -3.48 -0.85 12.53
CA ARG A 311 -2.12 -1.36 12.20
C ARG A 311 -1.66 -0.87 10.83
N SER A 312 -0.43 -1.22 10.43
CA SER A 312 0.24 -0.75 9.20
C SER A 312 0.32 0.77 9.09
N ALA A 313 0.71 1.43 10.18
CA ALA A 313 0.78 2.89 10.24
C ALA A 313 1.70 3.52 9.19
N CYS A 314 2.70 2.78 8.76
CA CYS A 314 3.62 3.25 7.74
C CYS A 314 3.00 3.39 6.34
N TYR A 315 1.75 2.99 6.11
CA TYR A 315 1.04 3.17 4.82
C TYR A 315 0.24 4.49 4.73
N ARG A 316 0.35 5.36 5.75
CA ARG A 316 -0.46 6.57 5.92
C ARG A 316 -0.59 7.53 4.72
N LEU A 317 0.32 7.54 3.74
CA LEU A 317 0.13 8.41 2.56
C LEU A 317 -1.00 7.91 1.64
N ALA A 318 -1.47 6.67 1.81
CA ALA A 318 -2.51 6.07 1.00
C ALA A 318 -3.93 6.38 1.47
N VAL A 319 -4.13 7.13 2.55
CA VAL A 319 -5.46 7.34 3.15
C VAL A 319 -6.48 7.97 2.20
N SER A 320 -6.06 8.80 1.24
CA SER A 320 -6.95 9.44 0.27
C SER A 320 -7.30 8.55 -0.93
N ALA A 321 -6.75 7.32 -1.02
CA ALA A 321 -6.98 6.44 -2.17
C ALA A 321 -8.47 6.19 -2.48
N PRO A 322 -9.37 5.95 -1.48
CA PRO A 322 -10.79 5.73 -1.77
C PRO A 322 -11.50 6.97 -2.32
N LEU A 323 -11.13 8.18 -1.87
CA LEU A 323 -11.72 9.42 -2.38
C LEU A 323 -11.33 9.64 -3.84
N LEU A 324 -10.07 9.35 -4.20
CA LEU A 324 -9.59 9.40 -5.58
C LEU A 324 -10.28 8.35 -6.46
N ALA A 325 -10.51 7.16 -5.93
CA ALA A 325 -11.21 6.09 -6.63
C ALA A 325 -12.66 6.50 -6.95
N VAL A 326 -13.42 7.02 -5.99
CA VAL A 326 -14.78 7.54 -6.23
C VAL A 326 -14.77 8.74 -7.19
N ALA A 327 -13.83 9.68 -7.02
CA ALA A 327 -13.71 10.83 -7.91
C ALA A 327 -13.43 10.42 -9.37
N SER A 328 -12.70 9.33 -9.60
CA SER A 328 -12.43 8.82 -10.96
C SER A 328 -13.67 8.35 -11.72
N HIS A 329 -14.77 8.06 -11.01
CA HIS A 329 -16.06 7.68 -11.61
C HIS A 329 -17.09 8.81 -11.56
N SER A 330 -16.75 9.95 -10.95
CA SER A 330 -17.65 11.07 -10.74
C SER A 330 -17.55 12.07 -11.89
N THR A 331 -18.70 12.61 -12.30
CA THR A 331 -18.77 13.78 -13.17
C THR A 331 -18.94 15.08 -12.39
N ASP A 332 -19.12 15.01 -11.06
CA ASP A 332 -19.23 16.18 -10.19
C ASP A 332 -17.84 16.73 -9.84
N PRO A 333 -17.52 17.97 -10.26
CA PRO A 333 -16.24 18.61 -9.95
C PRO A 333 -15.97 18.79 -8.45
N VAL A 334 -17.01 18.85 -7.62
CA VAL A 334 -16.87 18.97 -6.16
C VAL A 334 -16.23 17.71 -5.57
N HIS A 335 -16.64 16.53 -6.03
CA HIS A 335 -16.05 15.27 -5.59
C HIS A 335 -14.57 15.16 -6.01
N THR A 336 -14.24 15.56 -7.24
CA THR A 336 -12.84 15.62 -7.70
C THR A 336 -12.02 16.64 -6.91
N GLY A 337 -12.59 17.83 -6.65
CA GLY A 337 -11.94 18.87 -5.86
C GLY A 337 -11.70 18.47 -4.40
N GLU A 338 -12.62 17.74 -3.78
CA GLU A 338 -12.45 17.21 -2.42
C GLU A 338 -11.40 16.09 -2.39
N ALA A 339 -11.39 15.18 -3.37
CA ALA A 339 -10.36 14.15 -3.50
C ALA A 339 -8.97 14.75 -3.72
N LYS A 340 -8.86 15.80 -4.55
CA LYS A 340 -7.64 16.59 -4.71
C LYS A 340 -7.17 17.17 -3.38
N ARG A 341 -8.07 17.84 -2.64
CA ARG A 341 -7.75 18.42 -1.34
C ARG A 341 -7.28 17.39 -0.33
N ALA A 342 -7.92 16.22 -0.29
CA ALA A 342 -7.54 15.13 0.59
C ALA A 342 -6.13 14.59 0.28
N LEU A 343 -5.79 14.45 -1.00
CA LEU A 343 -4.45 14.07 -1.44
C LEU A 343 -3.41 15.15 -1.09
N GLU A 344 -3.70 16.43 -1.34
CA GLU A 344 -2.84 17.56 -0.96
C GLU A 344 -2.58 17.59 0.54
N ALA A 345 -3.63 17.56 1.35
CA ALA A 345 -3.55 17.60 2.80
C ALA A 345 -2.69 16.45 3.34
N THR A 346 -2.96 15.23 2.88
CA THR A 346 -2.24 14.02 3.28
C THR A 346 -0.75 14.11 2.93
N LEU A 347 -0.42 14.35 1.67
CA LEU A 347 0.97 14.34 1.22
C LEU A 347 1.76 15.50 1.84
N ARG A 348 1.19 16.71 1.84
CA ARG A 348 1.88 17.90 2.41
C ARG A 348 2.11 17.74 3.90
N TYR A 349 1.11 17.24 4.64
CA TYR A 349 1.28 17.01 6.07
C TYR A 349 2.34 15.95 6.34
N PHE A 350 2.21 14.73 5.81
CA PHE A 350 3.16 13.68 6.18
C PHE A 350 4.55 13.90 5.58
N ILE A 351 4.67 14.18 4.27
CA ILE A 351 5.98 14.36 3.61
C ILE A 351 6.66 15.64 4.12
N GLY A 352 5.91 16.72 4.33
CA GLY A 352 6.43 17.95 4.91
C GLY A 352 6.97 17.78 6.33
N HIS A 353 6.52 16.77 7.07
CA HIS A 353 7.03 16.43 8.41
C HIS A 353 8.06 15.28 8.42
N GLY A 354 8.51 14.79 7.25
CA GLY A 354 9.62 13.84 7.14
C GLY A 354 9.24 12.39 6.79
N ALA A 355 7.98 12.14 6.38
CA ALA A 355 7.47 10.81 6.06
C ALA A 355 8.21 10.05 4.93
N MET A 356 9.12 10.70 4.21
CA MET A 356 9.94 10.12 3.15
C MET A 356 11.42 10.31 3.48
N ARG A 357 12.22 9.25 3.38
CA ARG A 357 13.68 9.27 3.57
C ARG A 357 14.34 8.25 2.68
N PHE A 358 15.55 8.55 2.23
CA PHE A 358 16.39 7.63 1.46
C PHE A 358 15.71 7.01 0.22
N GLY A 359 14.75 7.71 -0.39
CA GLY A 359 14.02 7.22 -1.55
C GLY A 359 12.73 6.45 -1.25
N ALA A 360 12.34 6.31 0.02
CA ALA A 360 11.21 5.48 0.43
C ALA A 360 10.36 6.16 1.52
N PRO A 361 9.06 5.79 1.65
CA PRO A 361 8.29 6.15 2.83
C PRO A 361 8.89 5.50 4.09
N THR A 362 8.98 6.25 5.18
CA THR A 362 9.60 5.76 6.43
C THR A 362 8.84 4.58 7.02
N GLN A 363 9.54 3.75 7.80
CA GLN A 363 8.96 2.67 8.61
C GLN A 363 8.37 3.26 9.91
N GLY A 364 7.38 4.13 9.77
CA GLY A 364 6.71 4.84 10.86
C GLY A 364 5.83 5.96 10.30
N LEU A 365 5.53 7.00 11.08
CA LEU A 365 4.66 8.11 10.66
C LEU A 365 5.41 9.27 10.01
N PHE A 366 6.44 9.79 10.67
CA PHE A 366 7.26 10.93 10.21
C PHE A 366 8.75 10.62 10.17
N ALA A 367 9.13 9.52 10.81
CA ALA A 367 10.47 8.95 10.83
C ALA A 367 10.30 7.43 10.94
N ASP A 368 11.41 6.71 10.96
CA ASP A 368 11.37 5.29 11.32
C ASP A 368 11.06 5.18 12.81
N ASP A 369 9.99 4.46 13.14
CA ASP A 369 9.60 4.14 14.50
C ASP A 369 9.12 2.69 14.55
N GLU A 370 10.01 1.81 14.99
CA GLU A 370 9.75 0.38 15.12
C GLU A 370 8.55 0.03 16.00
N ARG A 371 8.13 0.94 16.87
CA ARG A 371 6.94 0.72 17.69
C ARG A 371 5.67 0.78 16.85
N LEU A 372 5.69 1.40 15.67
CA LEU A 372 4.54 1.59 14.79
C LEU A 372 4.57 0.67 13.55
N VAL A 373 5.47 -0.32 13.54
CA VAL A 373 5.70 -1.20 12.38
C VAL A 373 5.37 -2.64 12.74
N ASP A 374 4.49 -3.27 11.97
CA ASP A 374 4.14 -4.68 12.14
C ASP A 374 5.29 -5.62 11.76
N ASN A 375 5.33 -6.82 12.34
CA ASN A 375 6.42 -7.79 12.06
C ASN A 375 6.51 -8.23 10.60
N TYR A 376 5.40 -8.22 9.84
CA TYR A 376 5.44 -8.52 8.42
C TYR A 376 6.02 -7.39 7.56
N SER A 377 6.20 -6.18 8.09
CA SER A 377 6.61 -5.03 7.28
C SER A 377 8.13 -4.90 7.13
N GLY A 378 8.65 -5.07 5.92
CA GLY A 378 10.07 -4.93 5.59
C GLY A 378 10.51 -3.49 5.33
N PRO A 379 11.78 -3.28 4.91
CA PRO A 379 12.31 -1.96 4.55
C PRO A 379 11.51 -1.27 3.45
N ALA A 380 10.97 -2.04 2.51
CA ALA A 380 10.20 -1.54 1.37
C ALA A 380 8.68 -1.63 1.56
N SER A 381 8.20 -2.23 2.65
CA SER A 381 6.76 -2.44 2.84
C SER A 381 5.96 -1.13 2.78
N SER A 382 6.53 -0.05 3.31
CA SER A 382 5.87 1.25 3.37
C SER A 382 5.52 1.86 2.01
N PHE A 383 6.04 1.33 0.88
CA PHE A 383 5.68 1.76 -0.47
C PHE A 383 4.20 1.60 -0.81
N TRP A 384 3.42 0.80 -0.08
CA TRP A 384 1.96 0.85 -0.19
C TRP A 384 1.36 2.22 0.16
N SER A 385 2.12 3.11 0.81
CA SER A 385 1.82 4.54 0.91
C SER A 385 1.57 5.21 -0.45
N LEU A 386 2.17 4.71 -1.54
CA LEU A 386 2.02 5.28 -2.88
C LEU A 386 0.71 4.88 -3.58
N ARG A 387 -0.15 4.08 -2.95
CA ARG A 387 -1.42 3.62 -3.55
C ARG A 387 -2.33 4.78 -3.97
N ALA A 388 -2.42 5.84 -3.17
CA ALA A 388 -3.17 7.04 -3.55
C ALA A 388 -2.54 7.77 -4.75
N LEU A 389 -1.20 7.87 -4.78
CA LEU A 389 -0.48 8.45 -5.93
C LEU A 389 -0.72 7.62 -7.20
N ASN A 390 -0.73 6.30 -7.13
CA ASN A 390 -0.96 5.43 -8.28
C ASN A 390 -2.35 5.66 -8.89
N ILE A 391 -3.40 5.76 -8.06
CA ILE A 391 -4.75 6.09 -8.54
C ILE A 391 -4.76 7.49 -9.16
N ALA A 392 -4.17 8.48 -8.48
CA ALA A 392 -4.15 9.85 -8.98
C ALA A 392 -3.44 9.96 -10.33
N LEU A 393 -2.28 9.32 -10.51
CA LEU A 393 -1.57 9.30 -11.79
C LEU A 393 -2.41 8.65 -12.88
N TYR A 394 -3.09 7.55 -12.56
CA TYR A 394 -3.92 6.81 -13.51
C TYR A 394 -5.13 7.63 -13.98
N CYS A 395 -5.93 8.19 -13.07
CA CYS A 395 -7.21 8.80 -13.42
C CYS A 395 -7.16 10.31 -13.69
N ALA A 396 -6.06 11.01 -13.37
CA ALA A 396 -6.09 12.47 -13.31
C ALA A 396 -6.40 13.18 -14.63
N ASN A 397 -5.96 12.64 -15.76
CA ASN A 397 -6.27 13.23 -17.07
C ASN A 397 -7.75 13.04 -17.41
N ASP A 398 -8.33 11.90 -17.04
CA ASP A 398 -9.72 11.55 -17.35
C ASP A 398 -10.72 12.32 -16.49
N CYS A 399 -10.44 12.47 -15.18
CA CYS A 399 -11.33 13.17 -14.25
C CYS A 399 -10.95 14.64 -13.99
N GLY A 400 -9.89 15.14 -14.66
CA GLY A 400 -9.44 16.53 -14.53
C GLY A 400 -8.84 16.88 -13.16
N LEU A 401 -8.29 15.90 -12.43
CA LEU A 401 -7.79 16.07 -11.05
C LEU A 401 -6.73 17.18 -10.92
N TRP A 402 -5.85 17.33 -11.91
CA TRP A 402 -4.79 18.33 -11.84
C TRP A 402 -5.33 19.75 -12.05
N GLN A 403 -6.35 19.90 -12.89
CA GLN A 403 -6.91 21.17 -13.34
C GLN A 403 -8.04 21.67 -12.43
N CYS A 404 -8.76 20.77 -11.77
CA CYS A 404 -9.89 21.16 -10.91
C CYS A 404 -9.43 22.02 -9.72
N GLU A 405 -10.31 22.87 -9.21
CA GLU A 405 -10.04 23.58 -7.96
C GLU A 405 -10.08 22.62 -6.77
N SER A 406 -9.27 22.90 -5.76
CA SER A 406 -9.25 22.13 -4.51
C SER A 406 -10.44 22.56 -3.66
N SER A 407 -11.36 21.64 -3.35
CA SER A 407 -12.54 21.91 -2.51
C SER A 407 -12.20 21.69 -1.03
N LYS A 408 -12.86 22.41 -0.12
CA LYS A 408 -12.61 22.27 1.33
C LYS A 408 -12.94 20.85 1.82
N LEU A 409 -12.12 20.30 2.72
CA LEU A 409 -12.46 19.10 3.48
C LEU A 409 -13.61 19.41 4.45
N PRO A 410 -14.37 18.40 4.93
CA PRO A 410 -15.45 18.64 5.88
C PRO A 410 -15.02 19.38 7.15
N ILE A 411 -13.83 19.09 7.68
CA ILE A 411 -13.26 19.78 8.86
C ILE A 411 -12.88 21.25 8.58
N GLU A 412 -12.86 21.66 7.32
CA GLU A 412 -12.59 23.02 6.87
C GLU A 412 -13.87 23.82 6.60
N THR A 413 -15.05 23.26 6.85
CA THR A 413 -16.35 23.93 6.65
C THR A 413 -17.08 24.21 7.96
N GLU A 414 -17.23 23.22 8.84
CA GLU A 414 -18.01 23.34 10.08
C GLU A 414 -17.66 22.26 11.13
N ASP A 415 -18.19 22.41 12.34
CA ASP A 415 -18.15 21.36 13.37
C ASP A 415 -19.07 20.20 12.98
N PHE A 416 -18.72 18.98 13.36
CA PHE A 416 -19.58 17.83 13.12
C PHE A 416 -19.45 16.76 14.20
N SER A 417 -20.52 15.99 14.38
CA SER A 417 -20.44 14.74 15.13
C SER A 417 -21.45 13.72 14.60
N PHE A 418 -21.02 12.47 14.45
CA PHE A 418 -21.87 11.38 13.98
C PHE A 418 -21.27 10.02 14.37
N THR A 419 -22.00 8.94 14.10
CA THR A 419 -21.52 7.56 14.32
C THR A 419 -21.49 6.83 12.99
N ILE A 420 -20.38 6.14 12.71
CA ILE A 420 -20.33 5.10 11.67
C ILE A 420 -20.83 3.82 12.32
N ASN A 421 -22.08 3.46 12.07
CA ASN A 421 -22.79 2.41 12.81
C ASN A 421 -22.22 1.01 12.53
N ALA A 422 -21.75 0.75 11.31
CA ALA A 422 -21.21 -0.54 10.89
C ALA A 422 -19.98 -0.98 11.71
N ILE A 423 -19.21 -0.02 12.21
CA ILE A 423 -17.98 -0.25 12.98
C ILE A 423 -18.02 0.35 14.40
N ASP A 424 -19.18 0.87 14.79
CA ASP A 424 -19.46 1.60 16.03
C ASP A 424 -18.37 2.60 16.42
N LEU A 425 -18.04 3.47 15.46
CA LEU A 425 -17.06 4.54 15.59
C LEU A 425 -17.77 5.88 15.69
N PHE A 426 -17.69 6.52 16.86
CA PHE A 426 -18.11 7.91 17.01
C PHE A 426 -17.04 8.84 16.45
N VAL A 427 -17.44 9.80 15.63
CA VAL A 427 -16.55 10.77 14.98
C VAL A 427 -16.99 12.16 15.41
N MET A 428 -16.03 12.98 15.85
CA MET A 428 -16.24 14.38 16.21
C MET A 428 -15.17 15.25 15.57
N GLY A 429 -15.59 16.27 14.83
CA GLY A 429 -14.72 17.26 14.22
C GLY A 429 -14.93 18.64 14.83
N THR A 430 -13.83 19.31 15.16
CA THR A 430 -13.82 20.70 15.63
C THR A 430 -13.19 21.59 14.57
N PHE A 431 -14.02 22.41 13.92
CA PHE A 431 -13.65 23.33 12.87
C PHE A 431 -12.53 24.27 13.29
N GLU A 432 -12.62 24.89 14.46
CA GLU A 432 -11.66 25.90 14.92
C GLU A 432 -10.23 25.33 14.99
N THR A 433 -10.10 24.11 15.53
CA THR A 433 -8.80 23.46 15.76
C THR A 433 -8.34 22.60 14.58
N LYS A 434 -9.23 22.37 13.60
CA LYS A 434 -9.10 21.38 12.51
C LYS A 434 -8.79 19.96 13.01
N GLU A 435 -9.33 19.62 14.18
CA GLU A 435 -9.10 18.33 14.83
C GLU A 435 -10.28 17.40 14.64
N VAL A 436 -9.99 16.15 14.31
CA VAL A 436 -10.98 15.07 14.30
C VAL A 436 -10.58 14.06 15.37
N VAL A 437 -11.49 13.79 16.29
CA VAL A 437 -11.36 12.75 17.31
C VAL A 437 -12.35 11.65 16.99
N VAL A 438 -11.87 10.41 16.95
CA VAL A 438 -12.71 9.24 16.83
C VAL A 438 -12.66 8.40 18.08
N THR A 439 -13.78 7.82 18.48
CA THR A 439 -13.87 6.95 19.65
C THR A 439 -14.64 5.69 19.30
N PHE A 440 -13.98 4.53 19.38
CA PHE A 440 -14.64 3.23 19.31
C PHE A 440 -15.46 3.03 20.58
N ARG A 441 -16.76 2.76 20.42
CA ARG A 441 -17.69 2.56 21.54
C ARG A 441 -17.70 1.14 22.09
N HIS A 442 -16.99 0.22 21.44
CA HIS A 442 -16.71 -1.12 21.94
C HIS A 442 -15.23 -1.30 22.23
N ASP A 443 -14.94 -2.05 23.30
CA ASP A 443 -13.58 -2.47 23.62
C ASP A 443 -13.20 -3.72 22.79
N TYR A 444 -12.03 -3.66 22.15
CA TYR A 444 -11.50 -4.79 21.36
C TYR A 444 -10.79 -5.84 22.23
N THR A 445 -10.80 -5.67 23.55
CA THR A 445 -10.08 -6.51 24.51
C THR A 445 -10.91 -6.70 25.76
N LYS A 446 -10.81 -7.85 26.43
CA LYS A 446 -11.48 -8.10 27.73
C LYS A 446 -10.61 -7.79 28.95
N GLU A 447 -9.27 -7.74 28.80
CA GLU A 447 -8.34 -7.59 29.93
C GLU A 447 -7.10 -6.79 29.54
N GLN A 448 -7.00 -5.54 30.00
CA GLN A 448 -5.81 -4.68 29.88
C GLN A 448 -5.69 -3.77 31.11
N THR A 449 -4.46 -3.46 31.53
CA THR A 449 -4.18 -2.48 32.58
C THR A 449 -3.72 -1.15 31.95
N PRO A 450 -3.77 -0.01 32.65
CA PRO A 450 -3.24 1.25 32.12
C PRO A 450 -1.80 1.15 31.58
N LEU A 451 -0.96 0.27 32.17
CA LEU A 451 0.43 0.06 31.76
C LEU A 451 0.59 -0.69 30.43
N THR A 452 -0.43 -1.45 30.00
CA THR A 452 -0.40 -2.21 28.74
C THR A 452 -0.97 -1.40 27.57
N ARG A 453 -1.70 -0.31 27.83
CA ARG A 453 -2.28 0.63 26.84
C ARG A 453 -1.25 1.61 26.25
N ARG A 454 -0.08 1.12 25.83
CA ARG A 454 0.99 1.96 25.27
C ARG A 454 1.78 1.27 24.17
N LEU A 455 2.47 2.06 23.37
CA LEU A 455 3.51 1.58 22.47
C LEU A 455 4.67 1.01 23.27
N VAL A 456 5.04 -0.23 22.99
CA VAL A 456 6.14 -0.93 23.66
C VAL A 456 7.36 -0.89 22.74
N SER A 457 8.50 -0.45 23.26
CA SER A 457 9.77 -0.49 22.56
C SER A 457 10.31 -1.91 22.50
N GLN A 458 11.10 -2.23 21.47
CA GLN A 458 11.73 -3.53 21.37
C GLN A 458 12.79 -3.71 22.47
N PRO A 459 12.78 -4.83 23.21
CA PRO A 459 13.84 -5.14 24.18
C PRO A 459 15.21 -5.29 23.50
N TRP A 460 16.29 -4.94 24.21
CA TRP A 460 17.66 -5.08 23.70
C TRP A 460 17.99 -6.49 23.19
N LEU A 461 17.58 -7.54 23.91
CA LEU A 461 17.82 -8.94 23.50
C LEU A 461 17.17 -9.24 22.14
N ALA A 462 15.94 -8.77 21.94
CA ALA A 462 15.23 -8.95 20.68
C ALA A 462 15.88 -8.15 19.55
N ARG A 463 16.41 -6.95 19.84
CA ARG A 463 17.20 -6.16 18.88
C ARG A 463 18.47 -6.88 18.44
N VAL A 464 19.20 -7.52 19.37
CA VAL A 464 20.38 -8.33 19.03
C VAL A 464 19.98 -9.53 18.17
N LYS A 465 18.92 -10.25 18.54
CA LYS A 465 18.42 -11.39 17.76
C LYS A 465 18.03 -10.99 16.34
N GLU A 466 17.34 -9.86 16.17
CA GLU A 466 16.99 -9.34 14.85
C GLU A 466 18.22 -8.96 14.03
N ASN A 467 19.21 -8.31 14.65
CA ASN A 467 20.45 -7.95 13.94
C ASN A 467 21.23 -9.18 13.47
N VAL A 468 21.25 -10.26 14.26
CA VAL A 468 21.93 -11.51 13.90
C VAL A 468 21.16 -12.27 12.82
N THR A 469 19.85 -12.45 13.02
CA THR A 469 19.03 -13.30 12.14
C THR A 469 18.54 -12.57 10.88
N GLY A 470 18.53 -11.24 10.90
CA GLY A 470 17.93 -10.42 9.85
C GLY A 470 16.41 -10.51 9.77
N ARG A 471 15.75 -10.96 10.84
CA ARG A 471 14.30 -11.17 10.96
C ARG A 471 13.72 -10.27 12.06
N ALA A 472 12.58 -9.65 11.79
CA ALA A 472 11.88 -8.81 12.75
C ALA A 472 11.57 -9.54 14.07
N GLU A 473 11.94 -8.92 15.20
CA GLU A 473 11.63 -9.42 16.55
C GLU A 473 10.96 -8.31 17.39
N ARG A 474 10.16 -7.43 16.75
CA ARG A 474 9.53 -6.27 17.41
C ARG A 474 8.15 -6.64 18.01
N PRO A 475 7.71 -5.94 19.07
CA PRO A 475 6.42 -6.20 19.69
C PRO A 475 5.25 -5.81 18.77
N LYS A 476 4.12 -6.51 18.90
CA LYS A 476 2.87 -6.14 18.22
C LYS A 476 2.24 -4.96 18.96
N ASN A 477 2.19 -3.81 18.30
CA ASN A 477 1.77 -2.53 18.88
C ASN A 477 0.46 -1.99 18.29
N ASN A 478 -0.48 -2.87 17.96
CA ASN A 478 -1.82 -2.44 17.57
C ASN A 478 -2.53 -1.83 18.79
N LEU A 479 -2.59 -0.49 18.85
CA LEU A 479 -3.15 0.25 20.00
C LEU A 479 -4.62 -0.09 20.25
N LEU A 480 -5.37 -0.39 19.18
CA LEU A 480 -6.77 -0.79 19.27
C LEU A 480 -6.89 -2.12 20.04
N ARG A 481 -6.02 -3.09 19.72
CA ARG A 481 -5.90 -4.36 20.48
C ARG A 481 -5.26 -4.21 21.87
N LYS A 482 -4.77 -3.02 22.20
CA LYS A 482 -4.26 -2.68 23.54
C LYS A 482 -5.28 -1.88 24.36
N GLY A 483 -6.53 -1.75 23.90
CA GLY A 483 -7.60 -1.07 24.63
C GLY A 483 -7.53 0.46 24.57
N VAL A 484 -6.79 1.02 23.61
CA VAL A 484 -6.94 2.44 23.24
C VAL A 484 -8.13 2.52 22.32
N THR A 485 -9.14 3.32 22.68
CA THR A 485 -10.38 3.44 21.90
C THR A 485 -10.56 4.82 21.30
N SER A 486 -9.84 5.84 21.78
CA SER A 486 -9.94 7.22 21.31
C SER A 486 -8.66 7.67 20.60
N TYR A 487 -8.82 8.29 19.42
CA TYR A 487 -7.72 8.70 18.56
C TYR A 487 -7.97 10.09 17.99
N SER A 488 -7.00 10.99 18.16
CA SER A 488 -7.03 12.35 17.60
C SER A 488 -6.23 12.42 16.30
N SER A 489 -6.71 13.22 15.35
CA SER A 489 -6.03 13.51 14.09
C SER A 489 -4.71 14.24 14.26
N LYS A 490 -4.49 14.90 15.41
CA LYS A 490 -3.21 15.53 15.76
C LYS A 490 -2.17 14.52 16.22
N MET A 491 -2.56 13.28 16.51
CA MET A 491 -1.68 12.15 16.85
C MET A 491 -0.74 12.40 18.05
N THR A 492 -1.06 13.35 18.93
CA THR A 492 -0.22 13.72 20.08
C THR A 492 0.05 12.56 21.03
N SER A 493 -0.86 11.58 21.11
CA SER A 493 -0.71 10.38 21.94
C SER A 493 0.29 9.35 21.41
N LEU A 494 0.84 9.54 20.19
CA LEU A 494 1.79 8.61 19.58
C LEU A 494 3.26 9.01 19.78
N PHE A 495 3.53 10.24 20.22
CA PHE A 495 4.87 10.82 20.32
C PHE A 495 5.37 10.93 21.75
#